data_AF-W6APW7-F1
#
_entry.id   AF-W6APW7-F1
#
_cell.length_a   1.000
_cell.length_b   1.000
_cell.length_c   1.000
_cell.angle_alpha   90.00
_cell.angle_beta   90.00
_cell.angle_gamma   90.00
#
_symmetry.space_group_name_H-M   'P 1'
#
loop_
_entity.id
_entity.type
_entity.pdbx_description
1 polymer ?
#
loop_
_entity_poly.entity_id
_entity_poly.type
_entity_poly.pdbx_seq_one_letter_code
_entity_poly.pdbx_strand_id
1 'polypeptide(L)'
;MKHLNETTNVRILSQFDMDTGYQAVVQKGNVGSKYVYGLQLRKGATTILRGYRGSKINNPILELSGQAGGHTQTWEFAGDRKDINGEERAGQWFIGVKPSKIEGSKIIWAKQIARVDLRNQMGPHYSNTDFPRLSYLNRAGSNPFAGNKMTHAEAAVSPDYTKFLIATVENNCIGHFTIYNLDTINEKLDEKGNSEDVNLETVKYEDSFIIDNLYGDDNNSIVNSIQGYDLDNDGNIYISSQKAPDFDGSYYAHHKQIVKIPYYARSKESED
;
A
#
# COMPACT_ATOMS: atom_id res chain seq x y z
N MET A 1 -7.08 22.53 -2.56
CA MET A 1 -5.83 21.81 -2.22
C MET A 1 -4.72 22.79 -1.94
N LYS A 2 -3.76 22.40 -1.08
CA LYS A 2 -2.56 23.19 -0.78
C LYS A 2 -1.76 23.42 -2.06
N HIS A 3 -1.23 24.63 -2.25
CA HIS A 3 -0.35 24.90 -3.38
C HIS A 3 0.97 24.15 -3.19
N LEU A 4 1.32 23.27 -4.13
CA LEU A 4 2.56 22.49 -4.13
C LEU A 4 3.46 22.97 -5.27
N ASN A 5 4.77 22.81 -5.12
CA ASN A 5 5.70 23.06 -6.22
C ASN A 5 5.52 21.96 -7.26
N GLU A 6 4.93 22.30 -8.40
CA GLU A 6 4.71 21.37 -9.51
C GLU A 6 5.94 21.31 -10.43
N THR A 7 6.28 20.10 -10.88
CA THR A 7 7.20 19.91 -11.99
C THR A 7 6.47 19.15 -13.08
N THR A 8 6.51 19.68 -14.30
CA THR A 8 6.01 19.02 -15.50
C THR A 8 7.12 18.33 -16.28
N ASN A 9 8.38 18.49 -15.83
CA ASN A 9 9.55 17.88 -16.47
C ASN A 9 9.72 16.42 -16.03
N VAL A 10 8.77 15.57 -16.41
CA VAL A 10 8.76 14.14 -16.13
C VAL A 10 9.12 13.38 -17.40
N ARG A 11 10.15 12.53 -17.32
CA ARG A 11 10.53 11.65 -18.43
C ARG A 11 9.84 10.29 -18.28
N ILE A 12 8.87 10.02 -19.14
CA ILE A 12 8.26 8.69 -19.24
C ILE A 12 9.24 7.76 -19.98
N LEU A 13 9.76 6.77 -19.28
CA LEU A 13 10.70 5.79 -19.85
C LEU A 13 9.98 4.64 -20.57
N SER A 14 8.78 4.28 -20.13
CA SER A 14 7.98 3.19 -20.68
C SER A 14 6.50 3.39 -20.34
N GLN A 15 5.61 2.95 -21.23
CA GLN A 15 4.17 2.91 -21.03
C GLN A 15 3.60 1.67 -21.71
N PHE A 16 2.61 1.03 -21.09
CA PHE A 16 1.85 -0.07 -21.68
C PHE A 16 0.46 -0.14 -21.03
N ASP A 17 -0.51 -0.72 -21.74
CA ASP A 17 -1.86 -0.92 -21.22
C ASP A 17 -1.94 -2.20 -20.39
N MET A 18 -2.69 -2.15 -19.28
CA MET A 18 -2.84 -3.32 -18.42
C MET A 18 -3.88 -4.34 -18.92
N ASP A 19 -4.72 -4.00 -19.91
CA ASP A 19 -5.87 -4.78 -20.42
C ASP A 19 -6.20 -6.03 -19.57
N THR A 20 -6.90 -5.79 -18.46
CA THR A 20 -7.21 -6.86 -17.51
C THR A 20 -8.35 -7.74 -17.99
N GLY A 21 -9.12 -7.31 -18.99
CA GLY A 21 -10.31 -8.02 -19.47
C GLY A 21 -11.48 -8.05 -18.48
N TYR A 22 -11.40 -7.34 -17.35
CA TYR A 22 -12.43 -7.31 -16.32
C TYR A 22 -12.99 -5.89 -16.11
N GLN A 23 -14.31 -5.81 -15.88
CA GLN A 23 -15.01 -4.56 -15.56
C GLN A 23 -14.77 -4.15 -14.09
N ALA A 24 -13.53 -3.86 -13.75
CA ALA A 24 -13.12 -3.36 -12.43
C ALA A 24 -11.93 -2.41 -12.58
N VAL A 25 -11.85 -1.42 -11.70
CA VAL A 25 -10.69 -0.53 -11.64
C VAL A 25 -9.48 -1.26 -11.07
N VAL A 26 -8.29 -0.97 -11.61
CA VAL A 26 -7.02 -1.39 -11.02
C VAL A 26 -6.72 -0.48 -9.84
N GLN A 27 -6.50 -1.06 -8.67
CA GLN A 27 -6.18 -0.33 -7.44
C GLN A 27 -4.66 -0.18 -7.24
N LYS A 28 -3.88 -1.16 -7.72
CA LYS A 28 -2.41 -1.13 -7.69
C LYS A 28 -1.85 -1.97 -8.83
N GLY A 29 -0.75 -1.51 -9.43
CA GLY A 29 0.05 -2.28 -10.37
C GLY A 29 1.46 -2.49 -9.82
N ASN A 30 2.08 -3.62 -10.17
CA ASN A 30 3.50 -3.85 -9.92
C ASN A 30 4.15 -4.48 -11.17
N VAL A 31 5.36 -4.03 -11.50
CA VAL A 31 6.06 -4.39 -12.75
C VAL A 31 7.35 -5.13 -12.39
N GLY A 32 7.31 -6.45 -12.44
CA GLY A 32 8.49 -7.29 -12.30
C GLY A 32 9.29 -7.42 -13.59
N SER A 33 10.43 -8.11 -13.49
CA SER A 33 11.31 -8.40 -14.64
C SER A 33 10.64 -9.30 -15.70
N LYS A 34 9.80 -10.24 -15.26
CA LYS A 34 9.07 -11.18 -16.13
C LYS A 34 7.59 -10.87 -16.26
N TYR A 35 6.95 -10.52 -15.15
CA TYR A 35 5.49 -10.39 -15.06
C TYR A 35 5.07 -8.98 -14.66
N VAL A 36 3.90 -8.59 -15.14
CA VAL A 36 3.14 -7.44 -14.64
C VAL A 36 1.98 -7.97 -13.81
N TYR A 37 1.70 -7.29 -12.71
CA TYR A 37 0.63 -7.63 -11.78
C TYR A 37 -0.37 -6.49 -11.70
N GLY A 38 -1.65 -6.82 -11.57
CA GLY A 38 -2.73 -5.87 -11.32
C GLY A 38 -3.64 -6.33 -10.19
N LEU A 39 -3.82 -5.48 -9.18
CA LEU A 39 -4.77 -5.68 -8.09
C LEU A 39 -6.11 -5.05 -8.47
N GLN A 40 -7.20 -5.81 -8.35
CA GLN A 40 -8.56 -5.32 -8.53
C GLN A 40 -9.46 -5.78 -7.37
N LEU A 41 -10.39 -4.93 -6.94
CA LEU A 41 -11.51 -5.36 -6.09
C LEU A 41 -12.69 -5.76 -6.98
N ARG A 42 -13.05 -7.05 -6.99
CA ARG A 42 -14.09 -7.62 -7.87
C ARG A 42 -15.07 -8.44 -7.07
N LYS A 43 -16.37 -8.14 -7.17
CA LYS A 43 -17.44 -8.90 -6.51
C LYS A 43 -17.18 -9.17 -5.01
N GLY A 44 -16.55 -8.23 -4.32
CA GLY A 44 -16.22 -8.34 -2.90
C GLY A 44 -14.91 -9.07 -2.56
N ALA A 45 -14.13 -9.50 -3.55
CA ALA A 45 -12.82 -10.12 -3.36
C ALA A 45 -11.71 -9.27 -3.99
N THR A 46 -10.56 -9.22 -3.33
CA THR A 46 -9.33 -8.64 -3.87
C THR A 46 -8.63 -9.69 -4.72
N THR A 47 -8.57 -9.46 -6.02
CA THR A 47 -7.96 -10.36 -6.99
C THR A 47 -6.64 -9.79 -7.49
N ILE A 48 -5.58 -10.61 -7.46
CA ILE A 48 -4.32 -10.31 -8.13
C ILE A 48 -4.31 -11.02 -9.48
N LEU A 49 -4.13 -10.23 -10.53
CA LEU A 49 -3.97 -10.68 -11.91
C LEU A 49 -2.49 -10.64 -12.29
N ARG A 50 -2.06 -11.57 -13.12
CA ARG A 50 -0.70 -11.66 -13.66
C ARG A 50 -0.73 -11.75 -15.18
N GLY A 51 0.24 -11.13 -15.83
CA GLY A 51 0.45 -11.24 -17.27
C GLY A 51 1.86 -10.84 -17.66
N TYR A 52 2.13 -10.85 -18.96
CA TYR A 52 3.40 -10.37 -19.51
C TYR A 52 3.25 -8.94 -20.01
N ARG A 53 4.34 -8.16 -19.97
CA ARG A 53 4.36 -6.82 -20.56
C ARG A 53 4.02 -6.90 -22.06
N GLY A 54 3.13 -6.03 -22.53
CA GLY A 54 2.64 -6.05 -23.92
C GLY A 54 1.61 -7.16 -24.20
N SER A 55 1.14 -7.86 -23.17
CA SER A 55 0.04 -8.84 -23.24
C SER A 55 -1.04 -8.50 -22.21
N LYS A 56 -2.17 -9.20 -22.26
CA LYS A 56 -3.25 -9.06 -21.28
C LYS A 56 -2.78 -9.45 -19.87
N ILE A 57 -3.12 -8.65 -18.87
CA ILE A 57 -2.88 -8.97 -17.44
C ILE A 57 -4.18 -9.47 -16.84
N ASN A 58 -4.57 -10.68 -17.24
CA ASN A 58 -5.90 -11.23 -16.97
C ASN A 58 -5.90 -12.61 -16.31
N ASN A 59 -4.73 -13.17 -15.96
CA ASN A 59 -4.66 -14.47 -15.28
C ASN A 59 -4.75 -14.27 -13.76
N PRO A 60 -5.86 -14.65 -13.09
CA PRO A 60 -5.96 -14.55 -11.64
C PRO A 60 -5.01 -15.56 -10.96
N ILE A 61 -4.18 -15.07 -10.04
CA ILE A 61 -3.23 -15.89 -9.29
C ILE A 61 -3.54 -15.97 -7.81
N LEU A 62 -4.30 -15.01 -7.29
CA LEU A 62 -4.67 -14.90 -5.88
C LEU A 62 -6.05 -14.24 -5.80
N GLU A 63 -6.92 -14.80 -4.97
CA GLU A 63 -8.25 -14.24 -4.68
C GLU A 63 -8.48 -14.19 -3.17
N LEU A 64 -8.61 -12.99 -2.63
CA LEU A 64 -8.66 -12.74 -1.20
C LEU A 64 -10.05 -12.21 -0.82
N SER A 65 -10.77 -12.95 0.00
CA SER A 65 -12.13 -12.62 0.43
C SER A 65 -12.26 -12.70 1.96
N GLY A 66 -13.39 -12.27 2.51
CA GLY A 66 -13.62 -12.35 3.96
C GLY A 66 -12.61 -11.51 4.75
N GLN A 67 -11.84 -12.16 5.63
CA GLN A 67 -10.76 -11.51 6.36
C GLN A 67 -9.43 -11.51 5.59
N ALA A 68 -9.27 -12.35 4.58
CA ALA A 68 -8.04 -12.41 3.79
C ALA A 68 -7.83 -11.21 2.86
N GLY A 69 -8.88 -10.44 2.55
CA GLY A 69 -8.76 -9.28 1.66
C GLY A 69 -9.94 -8.33 1.72
N GLY A 70 -9.71 -7.10 1.31
CA GLY A 70 -10.72 -6.05 1.12
C GLY A 70 -10.14 -4.92 0.29
N HIS A 71 -10.77 -3.74 0.31
CA HIS A 71 -10.25 -2.62 -0.46
C HIS A 71 -8.84 -2.24 0.04
N THR A 72 -7.85 -2.28 -0.84
CA THR A 72 -6.45 -1.99 -0.54
C THR A 72 -5.73 -1.54 -1.80
N GLN A 73 -4.65 -0.81 -1.61
CA GLN A 73 -3.69 -0.39 -2.61
C GLN A 73 -2.32 -1.05 -2.40
N THR A 74 -2.25 -2.09 -1.55
CA THR A 74 -1.02 -2.83 -1.24
C THR A 74 -0.90 -4.09 -2.08
N TRP A 75 0.10 -4.11 -2.94
CA TRP A 75 0.63 -5.28 -3.62
C TRP A 75 2.13 -5.06 -3.87
N GLU A 76 2.95 -5.45 -2.89
CA GLU A 76 4.37 -5.11 -2.87
C GLU A 76 5.25 -6.33 -2.77
N PHE A 77 6.29 -6.41 -3.59
CA PHE A 77 7.23 -7.52 -3.53
C PHE A 77 8.00 -7.44 -2.21
N ALA A 78 8.10 -8.55 -1.47
CA ALA A 78 8.69 -8.57 -0.14
C ALA A 78 10.24 -8.54 -0.15
N GLY A 79 10.85 -8.33 -1.30
CA GLY A 79 12.29 -8.31 -1.50
C GLY A 79 12.85 -9.64 -1.98
N ASP A 80 14.07 -9.57 -2.51
CA ASP A 80 14.82 -10.69 -3.11
C ASP A 80 15.85 -11.30 -2.16
N ARG A 81 15.93 -10.81 -0.91
CA ARG A 81 16.82 -11.33 0.12
C ARG A 81 16.31 -12.66 0.66
N LYS A 82 17.25 -13.47 1.19
CA LYS A 82 16.93 -14.78 1.75
C LYS A 82 16.13 -14.68 3.04
N ASP A 83 15.39 -15.73 3.34
CA ASP A 83 14.69 -15.89 4.62
C ASP A 83 15.63 -16.36 5.74
N ILE A 84 15.10 -16.47 6.97
CA ILE A 84 15.88 -16.92 8.14
C ILE A 84 16.46 -18.33 8.00
N ASN A 85 15.95 -19.14 7.06
CA ASN A 85 16.43 -20.49 6.76
C ASN A 85 17.41 -20.52 5.57
N GLY A 86 17.69 -19.36 4.96
CA GLY A 86 18.57 -19.24 3.80
C GLY A 86 17.89 -19.53 2.45
N GLU A 87 16.56 -19.63 2.43
CA GLU A 87 15.76 -19.84 1.21
C GLU A 87 15.46 -18.51 0.52
N GLU A 88 15.37 -18.52 -0.80
CA GLU A 88 15.00 -17.33 -1.57
C GLU A 88 13.57 -16.87 -1.22
N ARG A 89 13.35 -15.57 -0.98
CA ARG A 89 11.99 -15.00 -0.83
C ARG A 89 11.28 -14.75 -2.16
N ALA A 90 11.85 -15.23 -3.26
CA ALA A 90 11.26 -15.12 -4.59
C ALA A 90 9.82 -15.65 -4.61
N GLY A 91 8.85 -14.75 -4.71
CA GLY A 91 7.41 -15.08 -4.68
C GLY A 91 6.66 -14.62 -3.43
N GLN A 92 7.32 -13.97 -2.46
CA GLN A 92 6.65 -13.37 -1.31
C GLN A 92 6.21 -11.93 -1.58
N TRP A 93 4.99 -11.58 -1.18
CA TRP A 93 4.36 -10.28 -1.44
C TRP A 93 3.58 -9.78 -0.23
N PHE A 94 3.66 -8.49 0.07
CA PHE A 94 2.78 -7.84 1.04
C PHE A 94 1.40 -7.56 0.45
N ILE A 95 0.37 -7.78 1.25
CA ILE A 95 -1.04 -7.63 0.90
C ILE A 95 -1.82 -6.97 2.04
N GLY A 96 -2.85 -6.20 1.69
CA GLY A 96 -3.83 -5.68 2.64
C GLY A 96 -4.87 -6.72 3.03
N VAL A 97 -5.07 -6.92 4.34
CA VAL A 97 -5.99 -7.91 4.92
C VAL A 97 -6.81 -7.33 6.08
N LYS A 98 -7.67 -8.16 6.70
CA LYS A 98 -8.50 -7.84 7.86
C LYS A 98 -9.33 -6.57 7.64
N PRO A 99 -10.21 -6.57 6.62
CA PRO A 99 -10.91 -5.37 6.23
C PRO A 99 -11.97 -5.02 7.27
N SER A 100 -12.18 -3.71 7.47
CA SER A 100 -13.13 -3.19 8.43
C SER A 100 -13.90 -2.03 7.81
N LYS A 101 -15.21 -2.02 8.04
CA LYS A 101 -16.06 -0.91 7.64
C LYS A 101 -15.83 0.27 8.58
N ILE A 102 -15.52 1.43 8.02
CA ILE A 102 -15.51 2.68 8.76
C ILE A 102 -16.95 3.20 8.82
N GLU A 103 -17.37 3.71 9.96
CA GLU A 103 -18.68 4.37 10.09
C GLU A 103 -18.83 5.49 9.06
N GLY A 104 -19.99 5.58 8.43
CA GLY A 104 -20.26 6.54 7.34
C GLY A 104 -19.61 6.20 5.98
N SER A 105 -18.69 5.23 5.91
CA SER A 105 -18.10 4.77 4.65
C SER A 105 -18.83 3.57 4.06
N LYS A 106 -18.97 3.56 2.74
CA LYS A 106 -19.41 2.38 1.96
C LYS A 106 -18.25 1.44 1.63
N ILE A 107 -17.00 1.89 1.79
CA ILE A 107 -15.81 1.14 1.43
C ILE A 107 -15.30 0.38 2.65
N ILE A 108 -15.01 -0.92 2.46
CA ILE A 108 -14.46 -1.79 3.49
C ILE A 108 -12.96 -1.92 3.22
N TRP A 109 -12.18 -1.11 3.92
CA TRP A 109 -10.74 -1.00 3.72
C TRP A 109 -9.96 -2.02 4.56
N ALA A 110 -8.86 -2.52 3.99
CA ALA A 110 -7.84 -3.25 4.72
C ALA A 110 -7.25 -2.38 5.83
N LYS A 111 -7.04 -3.01 7.00
CA LYS A 111 -6.49 -2.35 8.21
C LYS A 111 -5.30 -3.11 8.79
N GLN A 112 -4.85 -4.14 8.08
CA GLN A 112 -3.72 -4.96 8.44
C GLN A 112 -2.92 -5.26 7.18
N ILE A 113 -1.62 -5.46 7.34
CA ILE A 113 -0.73 -5.90 6.26
C ILE A 113 -0.24 -7.31 6.59
N ALA A 114 -0.31 -8.21 5.62
CA ALA A 114 0.19 -9.58 5.71
C ALA A 114 1.14 -9.88 4.55
N ARG A 115 1.81 -11.03 4.59
CA ARG A 115 2.72 -11.48 3.54
C ARG A 115 2.30 -12.84 2.98
N VAL A 116 1.99 -12.90 1.70
CA VAL A 116 1.63 -14.13 0.97
C VAL A 116 2.84 -14.68 0.23
N ASP A 117 2.93 -16.00 0.11
CA ASP A 117 3.92 -16.71 -0.69
C ASP A 117 3.27 -17.41 -1.88
N LEU A 118 3.45 -16.86 -3.08
CA LEU A 118 2.84 -17.39 -4.31
C LEU A 118 3.38 -18.75 -4.74
N ARG A 119 4.40 -19.31 -4.07
CA ARG A 119 4.89 -20.66 -4.37
C ARG A 119 3.93 -21.74 -3.88
N ASN A 120 3.17 -21.45 -2.81
CA ASN A 120 2.29 -22.42 -2.15
C ASN A 120 0.93 -21.84 -1.72
N GLN A 121 0.70 -20.53 -1.83
CA GLN A 121 -0.53 -19.85 -1.44
C GLN A 121 -1.22 -19.15 -2.63
N MET A 122 -1.13 -19.74 -3.83
CA MET A 122 -1.95 -19.31 -4.96
C MET A 122 -3.41 -19.76 -4.81
N GLY A 123 -4.33 -19.00 -5.39
CA GLY A 123 -5.75 -19.32 -5.39
C GLY A 123 -6.55 -18.59 -4.30
N PRO A 124 -7.68 -19.16 -3.85
CA PRO A 124 -8.60 -18.47 -2.95
C PRO A 124 -8.19 -18.58 -1.48
N HIS A 125 -8.31 -17.47 -0.75
CA HIS A 125 -8.14 -17.39 0.69
C HIS A 125 -9.29 -16.59 1.34
N TYR A 126 -9.62 -16.96 2.58
CA TYR A 126 -10.73 -16.34 3.32
C TYR A 126 -10.32 -15.76 4.68
N SER A 127 -9.25 -16.26 5.30
CA SER A 127 -8.78 -15.78 6.60
C SER A 127 -7.49 -14.98 6.47
N ASN A 128 -7.37 -13.87 7.21
CA ASN A 128 -6.08 -13.20 7.37
C ASN A 128 -5.07 -14.06 8.15
N THR A 129 -5.52 -15.08 8.88
CA THR A 129 -4.65 -16.02 9.60
C THR A 129 -3.98 -17.04 8.68
N ASP A 130 -4.35 -17.07 7.39
CA ASP A 130 -3.68 -17.89 6.39
C ASP A 130 -2.25 -17.38 6.10
N PHE A 131 -1.89 -16.21 6.61
CA PHE A 131 -0.64 -15.51 6.33
C PHE A 131 0.05 -15.01 7.61
N PRO A 132 1.40 -14.86 7.60
CA PRO A 132 2.11 -14.05 8.57
C PRO A 132 1.68 -12.59 8.41
N ARG A 133 1.47 -11.90 9.53
CA ARG A 133 0.80 -10.59 9.52
C ARG A 133 1.35 -9.62 10.56
N LEU A 134 1.38 -8.36 10.18
CA LEU A 134 1.74 -7.23 11.03
C LEU A 134 0.49 -6.78 11.78
N SER A 135 0.57 -6.44 13.06
CA SER A 135 -0.56 -5.92 13.85
C SER A 135 -0.18 -4.60 14.54
N TYR A 136 -1.19 -3.93 15.11
CA TYR A 136 -1.04 -2.63 15.77
C TYR A 136 -0.43 -1.55 14.85
N LEU A 137 -0.82 -1.52 13.58
CA LEU A 137 -0.33 -0.54 12.60
C LEU A 137 -0.64 0.91 13.01
N ASN A 138 -1.73 1.14 13.75
CA ASN A 138 -2.09 2.43 14.36
C ASN A 138 -1.18 2.84 15.54
N ARG A 139 -0.23 1.98 15.93
CA ARG A 139 0.80 2.24 16.93
C ARG A 139 2.21 2.15 16.34
N ALA A 140 2.33 2.05 15.02
CA ALA A 140 3.60 2.14 14.34
C ALA A 140 4.22 3.53 14.55
N GLY A 141 5.52 3.57 14.81
CA GLY A 141 6.24 4.84 14.88
C GLY A 141 6.07 5.62 16.19
N SER A 142 6.19 6.94 16.11
CA SER A 142 6.22 7.85 17.27
C SER A 142 4.87 8.47 17.61
N ASN A 143 3.84 8.30 16.78
CA ASN A 143 2.55 8.99 16.89
C ASN A 143 1.36 8.01 16.94
N PRO A 144 1.23 7.20 18.01
CA PRO A 144 0.15 6.22 18.10
C PRO A 144 -1.22 6.88 18.23
N PHE A 145 -2.25 6.23 17.67
CA PHE A 145 -3.64 6.67 17.78
C PHE A 145 -4.59 5.50 18.04
N ALA A 146 -5.85 5.80 18.38
CA ALA A 146 -6.83 4.76 18.74
C ALA A 146 -7.25 3.94 17.51
N GLY A 147 -7.27 2.61 17.64
CA GLY A 147 -7.53 1.71 16.49
C GLY A 147 -8.91 1.86 15.84
N ASN A 148 -9.93 2.29 16.61
CA ASN A 148 -11.26 2.60 16.07
C ASN A 148 -11.28 3.86 15.19
N LYS A 149 -10.23 4.68 15.24
CA LYS A 149 -10.05 5.83 14.36
C LYS A 149 -9.26 5.51 13.09
N MET A 150 -8.66 4.33 12.96
CA MET A 150 -7.96 3.97 11.73
C MET A 150 -8.97 3.73 10.62
N THR A 151 -8.77 4.39 9.49
CA THR A 151 -9.62 4.24 8.30
C THR A 151 -9.10 3.12 7.41
N HIS A 152 -7.82 3.17 7.06
CA HIS A 152 -7.14 2.18 6.22
C HIS A 152 -5.64 2.17 6.48
N ALA A 153 -4.99 1.10 6.04
CA ALA A 153 -3.55 0.91 6.13
C ALA A 153 -3.00 0.36 4.81
N GLU A 154 -1.87 0.90 4.38
CA GLU A 154 -1.18 0.53 3.15
C GLU A 154 0.32 0.37 3.40
N ALA A 155 1.00 -0.37 2.53
CA ALA A 155 2.45 -0.54 2.57
C ALA A 155 3.12 -0.24 1.22
N ALA A 156 4.39 0.12 1.28
CA ALA A 156 5.28 0.28 0.11
C ALA A 156 6.70 -0.24 0.45
N VAL A 157 7.45 -0.64 -0.57
CA VAL A 157 8.82 -1.15 -0.42
C VAL A 157 9.75 -0.37 -1.35
N SER A 158 10.95 0.00 -0.88
CA SER A 158 11.93 0.69 -1.74
C SER A 158 12.45 -0.22 -2.86
N PRO A 159 12.85 0.34 -4.03
CA PRO A 159 13.38 -0.42 -5.15
C PRO A 159 14.61 -1.29 -4.85
N ASP A 160 15.44 -0.90 -3.88
CA ASP A 160 16.61 -1.69 -3.42
C ASP A 160 16.27 -2.70 -2.32
N TYR A 161 14.99 -2.82 -1.98
CA TYR A 161 14.46 -3.72 -0.96
C TYR A 161 15.12 -3.53 0.42
N THR A 162 15.45 -2.30 0.78
CA THR A 162 16.01 -1.97 2.11
C THR A 162 14.97 -1.38 3.06
N LYS A 163 13.95 -0.69 2.54
CA LYS A 163 12.98 0.05 3.34
C LYS A 163 11.56 -0.46 3.13
N PHE A 164 10.80 -0.43 4.22
CA PHE A 164 9.39 -0.82 4.26
C PHE A 164 8.57 0.30 4.90
N LEU A 165 7.65 0.89 4.13
CA LEU A 165 6.73 1.91 4.59
C LEU A 165 5.44 1.26 5.11
N ILE A 166 4.98 1.71 6.28
CA ILE A 166 3.58 1.62 6.69
C ILE A 166 2.99 3.02 6.64
N ALA A 167 1.92 3.17 5.84
CA ALA A 167 1.09 4.36 5.78
C ALA A 167 -0.29 4.03 6.36
N THR A 168 -0.69 4.70 7.43
CA THR A 168 -2.04 4.59 7.98
C THR A 168 -2.74 5.92 7.99
N VAL A 169 -4.06 5.90 7.97
CA VAL A 169 -4.87 7.12 7.96
C VAL A 169 -5.83 7.09 9.14
N GLU A 170 -5.71 8.07 10.03
CA GLU A 170 -6.65 8.32 11.12
C GLU A 170 -7.87 9.10 10.60
N ASN A 171 -9.02 8.94 11.25
CA ASN A 171 -10.17 9.83 11.10
C ASN A 171 -9.72 11.31 11.19
N ASN A 172 -10.39 12.19 10.45
CA ASN A 172 -9.97 13.58 10.19
C ASN A 172 -8.78 13.71 9.22
N CYS A 173 -8.56 12.68 8.40
CA CYS A 173 -7.61 12.73 7.29
C CYS A 173 -6.17 12.98 7.72
N ILE A 174 -5.76 12.50 8.90
CA ILE A 174 -4.36 12.58 9.36
C ILE A 174 -3.62 11.35 8.83
N GLY A 175 -2.57 11.59 8.04
CA GLY A 175 -1.67 10.55 7.55
C GLY A 175 -0.56 10.27 8.54
N HIS A 176 -0.37 9.01 8.89
CA HIS A 176 0.71 8.53 9.76
C HIS A 176 1.65 7.65 8.93
N PHE A 177 2.93 8.03 8.89
CA PHE A 177 3.94 7.35 8.08
C PHE A 177 5.04 6.83 8.99
N THR A 178 5.40 5.56 8.80
CA THR A 178 6.53 4.94 9.52
C THR A 178 7.36 4.11 8.55
N ILE A 179 8.66 4.35 8.52
CA ILE A 179 9.61 3.61 7.69
C ILE A 179 10.41 2.66 8.58
N TYR A 180 10.46 1.40 8.18
CA TYR A 180 11.23 0.33 8.81
C TYR A 180 12.33 -0.16 7.88
N ASN A 181 13.32 -0.83 8.46
CA ASN A 181 14.20 -1.71 7.71
C ASN A 181 13.40 -2.94 7.23
N LEU A 182 13.44 -3.24 5.93
CA LEU A 182 12.65 -4.33 5.34
C LEU A 182 13.05 -5.71 5.89
N ASP A 183 14.34 -5.97 6.05
CA ASP A 183 14.82 -7.27 6.57
C ASP A 183 14.31 -7.53 7.98
N THR A 184 14.34 -6.51 8.84
CA THR A 184 13.81 -6.61 10.20
C THR A 184 12.32 -7.00 10.22
N ILE A 185 11.52 -6.44 9.31
CA ILE A 185 10.09 -6.79 9.19
C ILE A 185 9.93 -8.23 8.69
N ASN A 186 10.70 -8.59 7.67
CA ASN A 186 10.64 -9.91 7.05
C ASN A 186 11.08 -11.03 7.99
N GLU A 187 12.15 -10.84 8.75
CA GLU A 187 12.65 -11.76 9.78
C GLU A 187 11.60 -11.99 10.86
N LYS A 188 11.00 -10.91 11.38
CA LYS A 188 9.94 -11.03 12.39
C LYS A 188 8.72 -11.80 11.87
N LEU A 189 8.36 -11.62 10.60
CA LEU A 189 7.28 -12.37 9.98
C LEU A 189 7.64 -13.85 9.79
N ASP A 190 8.90 -14.18 9.50
CA ASP A 190 9.35 -15.58 9.46
C ASP A 190 9.31 -16.24 10.84
N GLU A 191 9.83 -15.54 11.85
CA GLU A 191 9.88 -16.03 13.24
C GLU A 191 8.49 -16.36 13.78
N LYS A 192 7.48 -15.53 13.43
CA LYS A 192 6.10 -15.71 13.90
C LYS A 192 5.28 -16.65 13.03
N GLY A 193 5.62 -16.80 11.75
CA GLY A 193 4.83 -17.54 10.78
C GLY A 193 3.35 -17.11 10.82
N ASN A 194 2.44 -18.07 10.68
CA ASN A 194 0.99 -17.80 10.69
C ASN A 194 0.38 -17.81 12.10
N SER A 195 1.08 -18.35 13.09
CA SER A 195 0.53 -18.59 14.44
C SER A 195 0.31 -17.32 15.24
N GLU A 196 1.12 -16.28 15.02
CA GLU A 196 1.10 -15.04 15.77
C GLU A 196 1.25 -13.82 14.86
N ASP A 197 0.80 -12.66 15.35
CA ASP A 197 0.98 -11.39 14.66
C ASP A 197 2.29 -10.73 15.13
N VAL A 198 2.98 -10.04 14.24
CA VAL A 198 4.12 -9.17 14.58
C VAL A 198 3.57 -7.81 15.04
N ASN A 199 3.70 -7.49 16.32
CA ASN A 199 3.26 -6.20 16.87
C ASN A 199 4.23 -5.07 16.51
N LEU A 200 3.80 -4.12 15.66
CA LEU A 200 4.64 -3.01 15.20
C LEU A 200 4.99 -1.97 16.26
N GLU A 201 4.32 -1.96 17.42
CA GLU A 201 4.66 -1.09 18.56
C GLU A 201 6.06 -1.43 19.13
N THR A 202 6.53 -2.68 18.95
CA THR A 202 7.80 -3.14 19.50
C THR A 202 8.92 -3.26 18.46
N VAL A 203 8.63 -2.96 17.19
CA VAL A 203 9.60 -3.04 16.10
C VAL A 203 10.31 -1.70 15.97
N LYS A 204 11.64 -1.72 15.96
CA LYS A 204 12.46 -0.53 15.73
C LYS A 204 12.20 0.01 14.31
N TYR A 205 11.82 1.27 14.21
CA TYR A 205 11.67 2.00 12.95
C TYR A 205 12.87 2.93 12.70
N GLU A 206 13.02 3.36 11.45
CA GLU A 206 14.05 4.30 10.99
C GLU A 206 13.55 5.74 11.02
N ASP A 207 12.29 5.97 10.64
CA ASP A 207 11.66 7.31 10.58
C ASP A 207 10.15 7.20 10.86
N SER A 208 9.56 8.25 11.45
CA SER A 208 8.11 8.33 11.69
C SER A 208 7.66 9.78 11.85
N PHE A 209 6.57 10.13 11.16
CA PHE A 209 5.99 11.46 11.17
C PHE A 209 4.50 11.43 10.78
N ILE A 210 3.82 12.56 10.97
CA ILE A 210 2.42 12.75 10.60
C ILE A 210 2.24 13.90 9.61
N ILE A 211 1.15 13.84 8.85
CA ILE A 211 0.67 14.93 7.99
C ILE A 211 -0.80 15.15 8.28
N ASP A 212 -1.12 16.32 8.82
CA ASP A 212 -2.50 16.78 8.97
C ASP A 212 -3.11 17.15 7.61
N ASN A 213 -4.43 16.98 7.48
CA ASN A 213 -5.17 17.24 6.24
C ASN A 213 -4.52 16.55 5.03
N LEU A 214 -4.14 15.28 5.18
CA LEU A 214 -3.52 14.52 4.11
C LEU A 214 -4.39 14.51 2.85
N TYR A 215 -5.70 14.27 2.99
CA TYR A 215 -6.61 14.24 1.86
C TYR A 215 -7.96 14.93 2.11
N GLY A 216 -8.53 15.51 1.05
CA GLY A 216 -9.83 16.18 1.08
C GLY A 216 -10.00 17.19 -0.05
N ASP A 217 -11.21 17.73 -0.19
CA ASP A 217 -11.54 18.73 -1.22
C ASP A 217 -11.21 20.17 -0.76
N ASP A 218 -10.73 20.37 0.47
CA ASP A 218 -10.45 21.70 1.02
C ASP A 218 -9.13 22.32 0.49
N ASN A 219 -8.93 23.61 0.77
CA ASN A 219 -7.75 24.36 0.33
C ASN A 219 -6.46 24.02 1.08
N ASN A 220 -6.54 23.29 2.19
CA ASN A 220 -5.39 22.92 3.01
C ASN A 220 -4.96 21.46 2.80
N SER A 221 -5.79 20.67 2.12
CA SER A 221 -5.57 19.26 1.84
C SER A 221 -4.37 19.06 0.93
N ILE A 222 -3.51 18.09 1.25
CA ILE A 222 -2.32 17.77 0.45
C ILE A 222 -2.70 17.11 -0.87
N VAL A 223 -3.61 16.14 -0.83
CA VAL A 223 -4.19 15.47 -2.01
C VAL A 223 -5.71 15.52 -1.99
N ASN A 224 -6.40 15.34 -3.13
CA ASN A 224 -7.87 15.26 -3.12
C ASN A 224 -8.39 13.86 -2.73
N SER A 225 -7.64 12.84 -3.14
CA SER A 225 -7.94 11.45 -2.95
C SER A 225 -6.66 10.65 -3.08
N ILE A 226 -6.45 9.68 -2.21
CA ILE A 226 -5.29 8.79 -2.21
C ILE A 226 -5.58 7.62 -3.16
N GLN A 227 -4.74 7.48 -4.17
CA GLN A 227 -4.82 6.39 -5.16
C GLN A 227 -3.68 5.36 -5.01
N GLY A 228 -2.73 5.61 -4.09
CA GLY A 228 -1.66 4.68 -3.75
C GLY A 228 -0.43 5.37 -3.17
N TYR A 229 0.42 4.58 -2.54
CA TYR A 229 1.71 4.99 -2.00
C TYR A 229 2.85 4.25 -2.69
N ASP A 230 4.01 4.91 -2.75
CA ASP A 230 5.29 4.31 -3.16
C ASP A 230 6.46 4.99 -2.43
N LEU A 231 7.64 4.38 -2.48
CA LEU A 231 8.84 4.79 -1.75
C LEU A 231 10.07 4.70 -2.66
N ASP A 232 11.01 5.65 -2.60
CA ASP A 232 12.33 5.49 -3.22
C ASP A 232 13.44 5.13 -2.20
N ASN A 233 14.64 4.84 -2.70
CA ASN A 233 15.76 4.36 -1.87
C ASN A 233 16.23 5.40 -0.83
N ASP A 234 16.11 6.70 -1.14
CA ASP A 234 16.41 7.78 -0.18
C ASP A 234 15.33 7.89 0.91
N GLY A 235 14.22 7.18 0.74
CA GLY A 235 13.08 7.18 1.62
C GLY A 235 12.06 8.24 1.29
N ASN A 236 12.11 8.92 0.13
CA ASN A 236 11.02 9.83 -0.29
C ASN A 236 9.75 9.03 -0.55
N ILE A 237 8.60 9.58 -0.13
CA ILE A 237 7.29 8.93 -0.30
C ILE A 237 6.55 9.61 -1.44
N TYR A 238 5.91 8.82 -2.29
CA TYR A 238 5.11 9.29 -3.42
C TYR A 238 3.65 8.89 -3.19
N ILE A 239 2.74 9.83 -3.37
CA ILE A 239 1.30 9.62 -3.24
C ILE A 239 0.66 9.91 -4.59
N SER A 240 0.11 8.89 -5.24
CA SER A 240 -0.70 9.12 -6.45
C SER A 240 -2.07 9.65 -6.03
N SER A 241 -2.56 10.65 -6.76
CA SER A 241 -3.79 11.33 -6.42
C SER A 241 -4.62 11.68 -7.64
N GLN A 242 -5.88 11.25 -7.58
CA GLN A 242 -6.94 11.64 -8.50
C GLN A 242 -8.29 11.34 -7.87
N LYS A 243 -9.21 12.29 -7.88
CA LYS A 243 -10.62 12.03 -7.56
C LYS A 243 -11.28 11.22 -8.68
N ALA A 244 -12.24 10.36 -8.31
CA ALA A 244 -13.05 9.63 -9.28
C ALA A 244 -13.74 10.61 -10.25
N PRO A 245 -13.86 10.29 -11.55
CA PRO A 245 -14.58 11.14 -12.48
C PRO A 245 -16.01 11.39 -12.01
N ASP A 246 -16.45 12.62 -12.16
CA ASP A 246 -17.84 12.99 -11.96
C ASP A 246 -18.62 12.81 -13.28
N PHE A 247 -19.95 12.73 -13.16
CA PHE A 247 -20.86 12.56 -14.30
C PHE A 247 -22.00 13.58 -14.24
N ASP A 248 -22.02 14.47 -15.23
CA ASP A 248 -23.12 15.41 -15.47
C ASP A 248 -23.47 15.41 -16.97
N GLY A 249 -24.11 14.32 -17.42
CA GLY A 249 -24.40 14.04 -18.83
C GLY A 249 -23.17 13.63 -19.67
N SER A 250 -21.95 13.90 -19.20
CA SER A 250 -20.69 13.38 -19.71
C SER A 250 -19.69 13.17 -18.56
N TYR A 251 -18.73 12.28 -18.74
CA TYR A 251 -17.67 12.07 -17.76
C TYR A 251 -16.64 13.19 -17.85
N TYR A 252 -16.34 13.83 -16.73
CA TYR A 252 -15.20 14.74 -16.64
C TYR A 252 -14.17 14.20 -15.65
N ALA A 253 -12.92 14.10 -16.11
CA ALA A 253 -11.82 13.62 -15.30
C ALA A 253 -11.20 14.77 -14.50
N HIS A 254 -10.82 14.48 -13.25
CA HIS A 254 -10.04 15.42 -12.45
C HIS A 254 -8.55 15.32 -12.78
N HIS A 255 -7.82 16.41 -12.48
CA HIS A 255 -6.37 16.46 -12.59
C HIS A 255 -5.71 15.31 -11.83
N LYS A 256 -4.75 14.65 -12.50
CA LYS A 256 -3.93 13.56 -11.96
C LYS A 256 -2.60 14.13 -11.51
N GLN A 257 -2.17 13.79 -10.31
CA GLN A 257 -0.89 14.22 -9.77
C GLN A 257 -0.22 13.11 -8.97
N ILE A 258 1.10 13.21 -8.84
CA ILE A 258 1.89 12.44 -7.89
C ILE A 258 2.55 13.44 -6.95
N VAL A 259 2.23 13.37 -5.67
CA VAL A 259 2.81 14.24 -4.64
C VAL A 259 4.02 13.54 -4.04
N LYS A 260 5.16 14.23 -4.00
CA LYS A 260 6.37 13.77 -3.32
C LYS A 260 6.43 14.38 -1.92
N ILE A 261 6.65 13.55 -0.91
CA ILE A 261 7.05 13.95 0.45
C ILE A 261 8.55 13.68 0.57
N PRO A 262 9.40 14.73 0.50
CA PRO A 262 10.84 14.55 0.55
C PRO A 262 11.32 14.02 1.91
N TYR A 263 12.34 13.16 1.93
CA TYR A 263 12.86 12.59 3.18
C TYR A 263 13.41 13.68 4.13
N TYR A 264 14.08 14.69 3.59
CA TYR A 264 14.70 15.77 4.36
C TYR A 264 13.69 16.79 4.93
N ALA A 265 12.43 16.77 4.46
CA ALA A 265 11.42 17.77 4.84
C ALA A 265 10.50 17.30 5.99
N ARG A 266 10.78 16.14 6.60
CA ARG A 266 9.93 15.46 7.59
C ARG A 266 10.28 15.81 9.02
N SER A 267 11.53 16.20 9.26
CA SER A 267 11.95 16.78 10.52
C SER A 267 11.46 18.23 10.58
N LYS A 268 10.64 18.55 11.58
CA LYS A 268 10.80 19.87 12.20
C LYS A 268 12.20 19.84 12.81
N GLU A 269 13.13 20.63 12.30
CA GLU A 269 14.28 21.00 13.12
C GLU A 269 13.69 21.56 14.43
N SER A 270 14.02 20.93 15.55
CA SER A 270 13.92 21.61 16.83
C SER A 270 14.84 22.80 16.72
N GLU A 271 14.27 23.99 16.52
CA GLU A 271 14.98 25.23 16.80
C GLU A 271 15.36 25.19 18.29
N ASP A 272 16.63 24.88 18.56
CA ASP A 272 17.29 25.09 19.87
C ASP A 272 17.53 26.59 20.10
#